data_AF-A0A960JZX9-F1
#
_entry.id   AF-A0A960JZX9-F1
#
_cell.length_a   1.000
_cell.length_b   1.000
_cell.length_c   1.000
_cell.angle_alpha   90.00
_cell.angle_beta   90.00
_cell.angle_gamma   90.00
#
_symmetry.space_group_name_H-M   'P 1'
#
loop_
_entity.id
_entity.type
_entity.pdbx_description
1 polymer ?
#
loop_
_entity_poly.entity_id
_entity_poly.type
_entity_poly.pdbx_seq_one_letter_code
_entity_poly.pdbx_strand_id
1 'polypeptide(L)'
;AALAEDLERALSHRPVRARSETRGYRLAKLVRRHPYGSTATAALFLAVAMGVASTLRATWQARSERDRAQVSQSEAERVTDFLVDLFEVASPEVSPGKEVSAKEVLDRGAELIEGELAEQPLSRARLLQAMGRAYHGLGLYDSSRRLYEEATADRESVLGARDPEVAAGLLDLARTQLNGGDYQGARTLLERCLQIYTDAGESQGPGAASAQNLLAHAYQLQGDAERAEATYREALAIRASQLGPDHLDTLETLNNLGEVLVARHQLDEAEELFRRALEGRRRQLPSTHPAVVLTLNNVGVVQLEKGNLPAAEATFREVLEARRRLYGESHPHVALAYNNLGQVLSLEGKHEESGKLLEKALALSLELYGEGHPRVADLLYSLGLELGEQGRLPDAETRLASSLEKRRASLGEQHPSVAQSLVALADLHQRMGRTGEALDEARQSLAILDAALPRGDYRRSSPLILLGRLLASQGRCREALPYLDQAVELRRSFLPEDHPALRDALTARDRCSPGGRN
;
A
#
# COMPACT_ATOMS: atom_id res chain seq x y z
N ALA A 1 40.75 -33.14 -67.90
CA ALA A 1 39.63 -34.09 -67.97
C ALA A 1 38.93 -34.02 -69.34
N ALA A 2 38.27 -32.92 -69.70
CA ALA A 2 37.49 -32.84 -70.95
C ALA A 2 38.31 -33.01 -72.25
N LEU A 3 39.53 -32.46 -72.34
CA LEU A 3 40.37 -32.60 -73.55
C LEU A 3 40.85 -34.04 -73.79
N ALA A 4 41.12 -34.78 -72.72
CA ALA A 4 41.55 -36.18 -72.81
C ALA A 4 40.40 -37.07 -73.31
N GLU A 5 39.18 -36.83 -72.81
CA GLU A 5 37.97 -37.54 -73.22
C GLU A 5 37.56 -37.21 -74.68
N ASP A 6 37.80 -35.98 -75.14
CA ASP A 6 37.56 -35.57 -76.53
C ASP A 6 38.60 -36.13 -77.50
N LEU A 7 39.86 -36.26 -77.09
CA LEU A 7 40.92 -36.94 -77.86
C LEU A 7 40.65 -38.43 -77.99
N GLU A 8 40.22 -39.09 -76.91
CA GLU A 8 39.87 -40.51 -76.91
C GLU A 8 38.69 -40.80 -77.85
N ARG A 9 37.70 -39.89 -77.88
CA ARG A 9 36.55 -39.97 -78.81
C ARG A 9 36.95 -39.71 -80.26
N ALA A 10 37.82 -38.75 -80.52
CA ALA A 10 38.35 -38.48 -81.87
C ALA A 10 39.13 -39.69 -82.42
N LEU A 11 39.94 -40.34 -81.57
CA LEU A 11 40.70 -41.55 -81.93
C LEU A 11 39.81 -42.79 -82.11
N SER A 12 38.63 -42.84 -81.48
CA SER A 12 37.66 -43.93 -81.58
C SER A 12 36.48 -43.64 -82.51
N HIS A 13 36.62 -42.65 -83.41
CA HIS A 13 35.59 -42.21 -84.38
C HIS A 13 34.22 -41.89 -83.76
N ARG A 14 34.20 -41.43 -82.50
CA ARG A 14 32.99 -40.96 -81.81
C ARG A 14 32.89 -39.43 -81.91
N PRO A 15 31.69 -38.86 -82.11
CA PRO A 15 31.51 -37.41 -82.20
C PRO A 15 31.91 -36.70 -80.89
N VAL A 16 32.70 -35.63 -81.04
CA VAL A 16 33.16 -34.75 -79.96
C VAL A 16 31.97 -33.94 -79.44
N ARG A 17 31.78 -33.84 -78.11
CA ARG A 17 30.63 -33.12 -77.52
C ARG A 17 30.92 -31.62 -77.48
N ALA A 18 30.63 -30.90 -78.55
CA ALA A 18 30.58 -29.43 -78.51
C ALA A 18 29.41 -28.98 -77.61
N ARG A 19 29.70 -28.32 -76.49
CA ARG A 19 28.66 -27.69 -75.64
C ARG A 19 28.20 -26.38 -76.27
N SER A 20 26.90 -26.09 -76.19
CA SER A 20 26.29 -24.87 -76.74
C SER A 20 26.66 -23.61 -75.93
N GLU A 21 26.77 -22.48 -76.62
CA GLU A 21 27.08 -21.18 -76.00
C GLU A 21 25.92 -20.65 -75.16
N THR A 22 25.92 -20.91 -73.85
CA THR A 22 24.95 -20.32 -72.92
C THR A 22 25.40 -18.96 -72.41
N ARG A 23 24.45 -18.11 -72.00
CA ARG A 23 24.73 -16.79 -71.38
C ARG A 23 25.69 -16.91 -70.18
N GLY A 24 25.55 -17.99 -69.39
CA GLY A 24 26.46 -18.31 -68.29
C GLY A 24 27.88 -18.66 -68.73
N TYR A 25 28.06 -19.37 -69.85
CA TYR A 25 29.38 -19.67 -70.40
C TYR A 25 30.12 -18.42 -70.88
N ARG A 26 29.42 -17.48 -71.55
CA ARG A 26 30.01 -16.20 -71.97
C ARG A 26 30.39 -15.32 -70.78
N LEU A 27 29.55 -15.28 -69.74
CA LEU A 27 29.83 -14.55 -68.51
C LEU A 27 31.04 -15.13 -67.76
N ALA A 28 31.12 -16.46 -67.61
CA ALA A 28 32.25 -17.13 -66.99
C ALA A 28 33.56 -16.88 -67.77
N LYS A 29 33.50 -16.88 -69.10
CA LYS A 29 34.65 -16.57 -69.96
C LYS A 29 35.09 -15.10 -69.85
N LEU A 30 34.13 -14.17 -69.70
CA LEU A 30 34.40 -12.75 -69.49
C LEU A 30 35.05 -12.48 -68.12
N VAL A 31 34.51 -13.06 -67.05
CA VAL A 31 35.07 -12.98 -65.69
C VAL A 31 36.49 -13.54 -65.65
N ARG A 32 36.74 -14.66 -66.35
CA ARG A 32 38.07 -15.30 -66.41
C ARG A 32 39.10 -14.51 -67.24
N ARG A 33 38.66 -13.68 -68.20
CA ARG A 33 39.53 -12.81 -69.02
C ARG A 33 39.82 -11.46 -68.38
N HIS A 34 38.89 -10.92 -67.58
CA HIS A 34 39.03 -9.63 -66.92
C HIS A 34 38.74 -9.75 -65.41
N PRO A 35 39.61 -10.45 -64.65
CA PRO A 35 39.37 -10.70 -63.23
C PRO A 35 39.19 -9.39 -62.46
N TYR A 36 40.11 -8.45 -62.61
CA TYR A 36 40.07 -7.14 -61.92
C TYR A 36 38.88 -6.26 -62.33
N GLY A 37 38.49 -6.28 -63.62
CA GLY A 37 37.34 -5.49 -64.11
C GLY A 37 35.99 -6.04 -63.62
N SER A 38 35.87 -7.36 -63.56
CA SER A 38 34.67 -8.05 -63.05
C SER A 38 34.49 -7.95 -61.54
N THR A 39 35.60 -7.98 -60.77
CA THR A 39 35.56 -7.74 -59.32
C THR A 39 35.24 -6.29 -58.99
N ALA A 40 35.80 -5.33 -59.75
CA ALA A 40 35.53 -3.91 -59.55
C ALA A 40 34.05 -3.56 -59.83
N THR A 41 33.46 -4.12 -60.89
CA THR A 41 32.04 -3.93 -61.19
C THR A 41 31.13 -4.60 -60.16
N ALA A 42 31.45 -5.82 -59.71
CA ALA A 42 30.70 -6.48 -58.64
C ALA A 42 30.76 -5.70 -57.31
N ALA A 43 31.94 -5.19 -56.94
CA ALA A 43 32.12 -4.36 -55.75
C ALA A 43 31.34 -3.04 -55.85
N LEU A 44 31.32 -2.40 -57.02
CA LEU A 44 30.53 -1.20 -57.27
C LEU A 44 29.02 -1.47 -57.14
N PHE A 45 28.53 -2.56 -57.73
CA PHE A 45 27.14 -2.98 -57.57
C PHE A 45 26.77 -3.26 -56.11
N LEU A 46 27.66 -3.93 -55.36
CA LEU A 46 27.44 -4.20 -53.94
C LEU A 46 27.41 -2.91 -53.12
N ALA A 47 28.34 -1.97 -53.38
CA ALA A 47 28.39 -0.67 -52.71
C ALA A 47 27.13 0.16 -53.00
N VAL A 48 26.65 0.17 -54.25
CA VAL A 48 25.39 0.82 -54.63
C VAL A 48 24.21 0.14 -53.96
N ALA A 49 24.14 -1.19 -53.95
CA ALA A 49 23.06 -1.92 -53.29
C ALA A 49 23.02 -1.68 -51.77
N MET A 50 24.19 -1.64 -51.11
CA MET A 50 24.30 -1.29 -49.70
C MET A 50 23.91 0.17 -49.43
N GLY A 51 24.31 1.10 -50.30
CA GLY A 51 23.92 2.51 -50.20
C GLY A 51 22.41 2.72 -50.39
N VAL A 52 21.79 1.96 -51.31
CA VAL A 52 20.34 1.96 -51.51
C VAL A 52 19.62 1.33 -50.31
N ALA A 53 20.13 0.21 -49.78
CA ALA A 53 19.55 -0.42 -48.60
C ALA A 53 19.67 0.45 -47.34
N SER A 54 20.80 1.15 -47.15
CA SER A 54 20.99 2.05 -46.02
C SER A 54 20.13 3.30 -46.12
N THR A 55 19.96 3.88 -47.31
CA THR A 55 19.05 5.01 -47.54
C THR A 55 17.59 4.60 -47.39
N LEU A 56 17.18 3.42 -47.87
CA LEU A 56 15.84 2.88 -47.62
C LEU A 56 15.58 2.64 -46.13
N ARG A 57 16.57 2.11 -45.39
CA ARG A 57 16.47 1.93 -43.94
C ARG A 57 16.39 3.26 -43.20
N ALA A 58 17.24 4.23 -43.56
CA ALA A 58 17.26 5.56 -42.94
C ALA A 58 15.96 6.33 -43.23
N THR A 59 15.44 6.25 -44.45
CA THR A 59 14.15 6.86 -44.81
C THR A 59 12.96 6.17 -44.14
N TRP A 60 13.01 4.85 -43.94
CA TRP A 60 12.00 4.14 -43.17
C TRP A 60 12.03 4.52 -41.68
N GLN A 61 13.22 4.63 -41.08
CA GLN A 61 13.39 5.14 -39.71
C GLN A 61 12.89 6.58 -39.58
N ALA A 62 13.31 7.47 -40.49
CA ALA A 62 12.87 8.88 -40.48
C ALA A 62 11.36 9.04 -40.70
N ARG A 63 10.73 8.17 -41.52
CA ARG A 63 9.26 8.15 -41.66
C ARG A 63 8.59 7.68 -40.39
N SER A 64 9.06 6.60 -39.77
CA SER A 64 8.50 6.11 -38.51
C SER A 64 8.66 7.11 -37.37
N GLU A 65 9.80 7.81 -37.29
CA GLU A 65 10.02 8.88 -36.32
C GLU A 65 9.11 10.09 -36.60
N ARG A 66 8.92 10.47 -37.86
CA ARG A 66 8.00 11.54 -38.25
C ARG A 66 6.54 11.20 -37.93
N ASP A 67 6.11 9.98 -38.24
CA ASP A 67 4.75 9.52 -37.96
C ASP A 67 4.49 9.50 -36.44
N ARG A 68 5.47 9.03 -35.65
CA ARG A 68 5.42 9.12 -34.17
C ARG A 68 5.38 10.56 -33.69
N ALA A 69 6.20 11.45 -34.25
CA ALA A 69 6.24 12.86 -33.90
C ALA A 69 4.91 13.56 -34.22
N GLN A 70 4.29 13.25 -35.35
CA GLN A 70 2.98 13.79 -35.73
C GLN A 70 1.85 13.29 -34.83
N VAL A 71 1.83 12.00 -34.50
CA VAL A 71 0.87 11.46 -33.52
C VAL A 71 1.06 12.16 -32.17
N SER A 72 2.30 12.24 -31.66
CA SER A 72 2.58 12.91 -30.38
C SER A 72 2.25 14.39 -30.38
N GLN A 73 2.47 15.09 -31.50
CA GLN A 73 2.12 16.50 -31.63
C GLN A 73 0.59 16.67 -31.61
N SER A 74 -0.14 15.84 -32.36
CA SER A 74 -1.60 15.90 -32.39
C SER A 74 -2.25 15.48 -31.06
N GLU A 75 -1.58 14.60 -30.30
CA GLU A 75 -1.95 14.27 -28.92
C GLU A 75 -1.67 15.45 -27.98
N ALA A 76 -0.51 16.10 -28.09
CA ALA A 76 -0.11 17.23 -27.25
C ALA A 76 -0.97 18.49 -27.49
N GLU A 77 -1.31 18.79 -28.75
CA GLU A 77 -2.23 19.87 -29.11
C GLU A 77 -3.61 19.63 -28.48
N ARG A 78 -4.14 18.41 -28.59
CA ARG A 78 -5.43 18.07 -27.97
C ARG A 78 -5.43 18.04 -26.44
N VAL A 79 -4.35 17.58 -25.82
CA VAL A 79 -4.20 17.69 -24.36
C VAL A 79 -4.18 19.17 -23.95
N THR A 80 -3.56 20.02 -24.77
CA THR A 80 -3.50 21.47 -24.53
C THR A 80 -4.89 22.10 -24.67
N ASP A 81 -5.61 21.81 -25.75
CA ASP A 81 -6.98 22.29 -25.97
C ASP A 81 -7.91 21.81 -24.85
N PHE A 82 -7.83 20.52 -24.49
CA PHE A 82 -8.56 19.96 -23.35
C PHE A 82 -8.26 20.69 -22.04
N LEU A 83 -6.98 21.00 -21.76
CA LEU A 83 -6.62 21.75 -20.55
C LEU A 83 -7.16 23.19 -20.58
N VAL A 84 -7.20 23.84 -21.74
CA VAL A 84 -7.80 25.17 -21.87
C VAL A 84 -9.30 25.11 -21.57
N ASP A 85 -10.01 24.18 -22.20
CA ASP A 85 -11.47 24.01 -22.06
C ASP A 85 -11.84 23.56 -20.64
N LEU A 86 -10.99 22.75 -20.01
CA LEU A 86 -11.13 22.32 -18.61
C LEU A 86 -11.20 23.52 -17.65
N PHE A 87 -10.35 24.52 -17.85
CA PHE A 87 -10.28 25.70 -16.97
C PHE A 87 -11.21 26.85 -17.40
N GLU A 88 -11.94 26.71 -18.51
CA GLU A 88 -12.90 27.71 -18.97
C GLU A 88 -14.02 27.97 -17.94
N VAL A 89 -14.38 26.95 -17.13
CA VAL A 89 -15.35 27.08 -16.03
C VAL A 89 -14.93 28.10 -14.95
N ALA A 90 -13.61 28.33 -14.82
CA ALA A 90 -13.03 29.31 -13.93
C ALA A 90 -12.84 30.70 -14.58
N SER A 91 -13.23 30.86 -15.85
CA SER A 91 -13.15 32.15 -16.53
C SER A 91 -14.12 33.17 -15.88
N PRO A 92 -13.72 34.45 -15.80
CA PRO A 92 -14.61 35.51 -15.29
C PRO A 92 -15.90 35.68 -16.11
N GLU A 93 -15.92 35.21 -17.36
CA GLU A 93 -17.09 35.27 -18.24
C GLU A 93 -18.14 34.21 -17.87
N VAL A 94 -17.71 33.00 -17.52
CA VAL A 94 -18.58 31.88 -17.14
C VAL A 94 -18.99 31.95 -15.66
N SER A 95 -18.06 32.32 -14.77
CA SER A 95 -18.27 32.35 -13.32
C SER A 95 -17.89 33.69 -12.69
N PRO A 96 -18.63 34.80 -12.96
CA PRO A 96 -18.25 36.13 -12.49
C PRO A 96 -18.23 36.20 -10.95
N GLY A 97 -17.05 36.44 -10.37
CA GLY A 97 -16.86 36.64 -8.94
C GLY A 97 -17.10 35.40 -8.07
N LYS A 98 -17.11 34.19 -8.65
CA LYS A 98 -17.24 32.94 -7.91
C LYS A 98 -15.90 32.21 -7.81
N GLU A 99 -15.57 31.70 -6.64
CA GLU A 99 -14.50 30.73 -6.48
C GLU A 99 -14.95 29.37 -7.04
N VAL A 100 -14.16 28.78 -7.93
CA VAL A 100 -14.44 27.46 -8.50
C VAL A 100 -13.59 26.42 -7.79
N SER A 101 -14.24 25.35 -7.32
CA SER A 101 -13.56 24.25 -6.65
C SER A 101 -12.84 23.34 -7.64
N ALA A 102 -11.76 22.68 -7.19
CA ALA A 102 -11.06 21.69 -8.00
C ALA A 102 -11.99 20.55 -8.46
N LYS A 103 -13.00 20.20 -7.65
CA LYS A 103 -14.01 19.20 -8.02
C LYS A 103 -14.88 19.67 -9.18
N GLU A 104 -15.34 20.91 -9.20
CA GLU A 104 -16.17 21.44 -10.30
C GLU A 104 -15.39 21.47 -11.62
N VAL A 105 -14.11 21.85 -11.58
CA VAL A 105 -13.21 21.78 -12.73
C VAL A 105 -13.10 20.34 -13.24
N LEU A 106 -12.86 19.37 -12.34
CA LEU A 106 -12.78 17.96 -12.71
C LEU A 106 -14.11 17.40 -13.23
N ASP A 107 -15.24 17.76 -12.62
CA ASP A 107 -16.56 17.28 -13.08
C ASP A 107 -16.82 17.75 -14.51
N ARG A 108 -16.47 19.01 -14.83
CA ARG A 108 -16.56 19.52 -16.20
C ARG A 108 -15.63 18.79 -17.17
N GLY A 109 -14.41 18.52 -16.75
CA GLY A 109 -13.45 17.74 -17.56
C GLY A 109 -13.94 16.34 -17.88
N ALA A 110 -14.59 15.66 -16.93
CA ALA A 110 -15.13 14.32 -17.14
C ALA A 110 -16.21 14.31 -18.23
N GLU A 111 -17.10 15.32 -18.23
CA GLU A 111 -18.11 15.50 -19.28
C GLU A 111 -17.50 15.75 -20.67
N LEU A 112 -16.44 16.56 -20.75
CA LEU A 112 -15.76 16.86 -22.02
C LEU A 112 -15.13 15.60 -22.65
N ILE A 113 -14.54 14.72 -21.83
CA ILE A 113 -13.93 13.47 -22.30
C ILE A 113 -14.96 12.52 -22.92
N GLU A 114 -16.18 12.45 -22.38
CA GLU A 114 -17.24 11.59 -22.92
C GLU A 114 -17.67 12.01 -24.34
N GLY A 115 -17.64 13.31 -24.64
CA GLY A 115 -18.08 13.85 -25.93
C GLY A 115 -17.03 13.88 -27.04
N GLU A 116 -15.79 14.29 -26.73
CA GLU A 116 -14.82 14.69 -27.77
C GLU A 116 -13.84 13.59 -28.19
N LEU A 117 -13.69 12.54 -27.38
CA LEU A 117 -12.63 11.54 -27.56
C LEU A 117 -13.14 10.11 -27.78
N ALA A 118 -14.43 9.96 -28.08
CA ALA A 118 -15.07 8.66 -28.33
C ALA A 118 -14.38 7.84 -29.44
N GLU A 119 -13.85 8.50 -30.47
CA GLU A 119 -13.19 7.85 -31.61
C GLU A 119 -11.71 7.49 -31.34
N GLN A 120 -11.18 7.80 -30.16
CA GLN A 120 -9.76 7.58 -29.79
C GLN A 120 -9.63 6.96 -28.39
N PRO A 121 -9.96 5.66 -28.25
CA PRO A 121 -10.04 4.98 -26.96
C PRO A 121 -8.76 5.04 -26.12
N LEU A 122 -7.56 4.94 -26.72
CA LEU A 122 -6.31 5.02 -25.95
C LEU A 122 -6.00 6.42 -25.41
N SER A 123 -6.30 7.47 -26.18
CA SER A 123 -6.13 8.85 -25.72
C SER A 123 -7.15 9.19 -24.64
N ARG A 124 -8.41 8.75 -24.83
CA ARG A 124 -9.48 8.83 -23.84
C ARG A 124 -9.07 8.15 -22.53
N ALA A 125 -8.60 6.89 -22.60
CA ALA A 125 -8.12 6.14 -21.44
C ALA A 125 -7.02 6.85 -20.64
N ARG A 126 -6.07 7.50 -21.31
CA ARG A 126 -4.99 8.24 -20.65
C ARG A 126 -5.51 9.46 -19.89
N LEU A 127 -6.41 10.24 -20.48
CA LEU A 127 -7.02 11.39 -19.81
C LEU A 127 -7.94 10.97 -18.66
N LEU A 128 -8.78 9.95 -18.86
CA LEU A 128 -9.60 9.34 -17.81
C LEU A 128 -8.73 8.88 -16.63
N GLN A 129 -7.58 8.25 -16.90
CA GLN A 129 -6.65 7.85 -15.84
C GLN A 129 -6.04 9.06 -15.12
N ALA A 130 -5.68 10.13 -15.84
CA ALA A 130 -5.14 11.35 -15.22
C ALA A 130 -6.18 12.01 -14.30
N MET A 131 -7.43 12.10 -14.75
CA MET A 131 -8.53 12.61 -13.95
C MET A 131 -8.88 11.69 -12.78
N GLY A 132 -8.87 10.38 -13.00
CA GLY A 132 -9.04 9.36 -11.96
C GLY A 132 -8.02 9.52 -10.83
N ARG A 133 -6.76 9.85 -11.16
CA ARG A 133 -5.72 10.19 -10.16
C ARG A 133 -6.05 11.46 -9.39
N ALA A 134 -6.54 12.50 -10.07
CA ALA A 134 -6.94 13.74 -9.42
C ALA A 134 -8.11 13.52 -8.44
N TYR A 135 -9.17 12.83 -8.86
CA TYR A 135 -10.28 12.45 -7.98
C TYR A 135 -9.82 11.58 -6.80
N HIS A 136 -8.92 10.63 -7.04
CA HIS A 136 -8.34 9.81 -5.97
C HIS A 136 -7.62 10.69 -4.93
N GLY A 137 -6.80 11.64 -5.38
CA GLY A 137 -6.10 12.57 -4.49
C GLY A 137 -7.02 13.47 -3.67
N LEU A 138 -8.22 13.76 -4.17
CA LEU A 138 -9.26 14.50 -3.45
C LEU A 138 -10.08 13.60 -2.50
N GLY A 139 -9.82 12.30 -2.45
CA GLY A 139 -10.61 11.34 -1.66
C GLY A 139 -11.97 11.01 -2.28
N LEU A 140 -12.22 11.41 -3.51
CA LEU A 140 -13.46 11.16 -4.25
C LEU A 140 -13.36 9.79 -4.95
N TYR A 141 -13.30 8.73 -4.15
CA TYR A 141 -12.98 7.37 -4.62
C TYR A 141 -14.03 6.81 -5.58
N ASP A 142 -15.31 7.13 -5.43
CA ASP A 142 -16.36 6.67 -6.36
C ASP A 142 -16.19 7.28 -7.76
N SER A 143 -15.94 8.59 -7.85
CA SER A 143 -15.66 9.25 -9.13
C SER A 143 -14.37 8.71 -9.75
N SER A 144 -13.30 8.58 -8.95
CA SER A 144 -12.03 7.99 -9.39
C SER A 144 -12.21 6.57 -9.95
N ARG A 145 -12.99 5.74 -9.25
CA ARG A 145 -13.25 4.35 -9.61
C ARG A 145 -13.91 4.24 -10.98
N ARG A 146 -14.98 5.02 -11.22
CA ARG A 146 -15.68 5.03 -12.51
C ARG A 146 -14.74 5.37 -13.67
N LEU A 147 -13.96 6.43 -13.53
CA LEU A 147 -13.02 6.84 -14.59
C LEU A 147 -11.93 5.78 -14.84
N TYR A 148 -11.44 5.10 -13.79
CA TYR A 148 -10.48 4.01 -13.96
C TYR A 148 -11.10 2.75 -14.58
N GLU A 149 -12.35 2.42 -14.25
CA GLU A 149 -13.10 1.34 -14.89
C GLU A 149 -13.23 1.59 -16.40
N GLU A 150 -13.64 2.81 -16.78
CA GLU A 150 -13.75 3.21 -18.19
C GLU A 150 -12.39 3.23 -18.90
N ALA A 151 -11.37 3.84 -18.28
CA ALA A 151 -10.01 3.86 -18.84
C ALA A 151 -9.44 2.45 -19.07
N THR A 152 -9.74 1.52 -18.17
CA THR A 152 -9.28 0.13 -18.27
C THR A 152 -10.05 -0.61 -19.36
N ALA A 153 -11.36 -0.38 -19.48
CA ALA A 153 -12.19 -0.94 -20.55
C ALA A 153 -11.75 -0.46 -21.94
N ASP A 154 -11.45 0.82 -22.09
CA ASP A 154 -10.94 1.39 -23.35
C ASP A 154 -9.62 0.74 -23.76
N ARG A 155 -8.67 0.59 -22.82
CA ARG A 155 -7.40 -0.13 -23.08
C ARG A 155 -7.64 -1.58 -23.47
N GLU A 156 -8.49 -2.28 -22.71
CA GLU A 156 -8.80 -3.68 -22.94
C GLU A 156 -9.44 -3.90 -24.32
N SER A 157 -10.27 -2.97 -24.79
CA SER A 157 -10.91 -3.05 -26.11
C SER A 157 -9.91 -2.96 -27.28
N VAL A 158 -8.80 -2.22 -27.11
CA VAL A 158 -7.82 -1.94 -28.18
C VAL A 158 -6.62 -2.89 -28.10
N LEU A 159 -6.09 -3.11 -26.90
CA LEU A 159 -4.85 -3.87 -26.65
C LEU A 159 -5.12 -5.35 -26.35
N GLY A 160 -6.34 -5.65 -25.87
CA GLY A 160 -6.75 -6.98 -25.43
C GLY A 160 -6.59 -7.20 -23.92
N ALA A 161 -7.36 -8.13 -23.39
CA ALA A 161 -7.51 -8.40 -21.95
C ALA A 161 -6.23 -8.84 -21.21
N ARG A 162 -5.18 -9.22 -21.94
CA ARG A 162 -3.93 -9.75 -21.41
C ARG A 162 -2.73 -8.81 -21.62
N ASP A 163 -2.98 -7.58 -22.04
CA ASP A 163 -1.91 -6.61 -22.26
C ASP A 163 -1.39 -6.04 -20.91
N PRO A 164 -0.06 -5.91 -20.70
CA PRO A 164 0.49 -5.31 -19.48
C PRO A 164 0.02 -3.87 -19.19
N GLU A 165 -0.37 -3.08 -20.20
CA GLU A 165 -0.96 -1.76 -19.98
C GLU A 165 -2.36 -1.84 -19.34
N VAL A 166 -3.11 -2.91 -19.60
CA VAL A 166 -4.38 -3.19 -18.90
C VAL A 166 -4.10 -3.53 -17.44
N ALA A 167 -3.05 -4.31 -17.16
CA ALA A 167 -2.63 -4.61 -15.78
C ALA A 167 -2.27 -3.34 -14.99
N ALA A 168 -1.61 -2.36 -15.62
CA ALA A 168 -1.32 -1.06 -15.00
C ALA A 168 -2.60 -0.26 -14.66
N GLY A 169 -3.63 -0.28 -15.52
CA GLY A 169 -4.94 0.32 -15.21
C GLY A 169 -5.65 -0.37 -14.04
N LEU A 170 -5.57 -1.70 -13.97
CA LEU A 170 -6.12 -2.50 -12.86
C LEU A 170 -5.44 -2.17 -11.53
N LEU A 171 -4.15 -1.86 -11.51
CA LEU A 171 -3.43 -1.44 -10.29
C LEU A 171 -4.00 -0.15 -9.70
N ASP A 172 -4.21 0.87 -10.54
CA ASP A 172 -4.77 2.16 -10.11
C ASP A 172 -6.21 2.00 -9.62
N LEU A 173 -7.01 1.20 -10.33
CA LEU A 173 -8.38 0.87 -9.92
C LEU A 173 -8.41 0.12 -8.57
N ALA A 174 -7.56 -0.90 -8.41
CA ALA A 174 -7.45 -1.66 -7.16
C ALA A 174 -7.03 -0.76 -5.99
N ARG A 175 -6.08 0.15 -6.20
CA ARG A 175 -5.68 1.13 -5.17
C ARG A 175 -6.84 2.03 -4.76
N THR A 176 -7.65 2.51 -5.72
CA THR A 176 -8.86 3.29 -5.40
C THR A 176 -9.89 2.45 -4.65
N GLN A 177 -10.10 1.19 -5.04
CA GLN A 177 -11.03 0.31 -4.34
C GLN A 177 -10.57 0.01 -2.90
N LEU A 178 -9.27 -0.22 -2.66
CA LEU A 178 -8.72 -0.35 -1.31
C LEU A 178 -9.03 0.89 -0.46
N ASN A 179 -8.75 2.09 -0.98
CA ASN A 179 -8.99 3.32 -0.23
C ASN A 179 -10.48 3.63 -0.06
N GLY A 180 -11.33 3.17 -0.97
CA GLY A 180 -12.79 3.23 -0.88
C GLY A 180 -13.43 2.16 0.00
N GLY A 181 -12.65 1.19 0.53
CA GLY A 181 -13.14 0.13 1.42
C GLY A 181 -13.58 -1.17 0.74
N ASP A 182 -13.52 -1.26 -0.59
CA ASP A 182 -13.83 -2.49 -1.33
C ASP A 182 -12.59 -3.40 -1.44
N TYR A 183 -12.24 -4.03 -0.33
CA TYR A 183 -11.06 -4.89 -0.24
C TYR A 183 -11.17 -6.17 -1.08
N GLN A 184 -12.39 -6.70 -1.24
CA GLN A 184 -12.62 -7.93 -2.03
C GLN A 184 -12.56 -7.66 -3.53
N GLY A 185 -13.16 -6.56 -3.99
CA GLY A 185 -13.02 -6.09 -5.36
C GLY A 185 -11.56 -5.85 -5.71
N ALA A 186 -10.84 -5.10 -4.86
CA ALA A 186 -9.43 -4.81 -5.09
C ALA A 186 -8.58 -6.07 -5.20
N ARG A 187 -8.79 -7.05 -4.32
CA ARG A 187 -8.09 -8.34 -4.39
C ARG A 187 -8.31 -9.05 -5.71
N THR A 188 -9.56 -9.11 -6.18
CA THR A 188 -9.91 -9.75 -7.45
C THR A 188 -9.19 -9.09 -8.63
N LEU A 189 -9.10 -7.75 -8.63
CA LEU A 189 -8.36 -7.01 -9.65
C LEU A 189 -6.86 -7.26 -9.58
N LEU A 190 -6.29 -7.35 -8.37
CA LEU A 190 -4.85 -7.59 -8.17
C LEU A 190 -4.45 -9.01 -8.56
N GLU A 191 -5.27 -10.01 -8.25
CA GLU A 191 -5.08 -11.39 -8.71
C GLU A 191 -5.12 -11.47 -10.24
N ARG A 192 -6.07 -10.77 -10.88
CA ARG A 192 -6.10 -10.64 -12.35
C ARG A 192 -4.86 -9.93 -12.90
N CYS A 193 -4.42 -8.85 -12.26
CA CYS A 193 -3.22 -8.11 -12.63
C CYS A 193 -1.96 -9.00 -12.59
N LEU A 194 -1.79 -9.79 -11.52
CA LEU A 194 -0.68 -10.74 -11.39
C LEU A 194 -0.74 -11.85 -12.42
N GLN A 195 -1.93 -12.34 -12.78
CA GLN A 195 -2.08 -13.31 -13.86
C GLN A 195 -1.64 -12.74 -15.21
N ILE A 196 -2.00 -11.49 -15.52
CA ILE A 196 -1.57 -10.81 -16.76
C ILE A 196 -0.04 -10.70 -16.81
N TYR A 197 0.61 -10.24 -15.74
CA TYR A 197 2.07 -10.18 -15.70
C TYR A 197 2.72 -11.56 -15.80
N THR A 198 2.10 -12.60 -15.24
CA THR A 198 2.60 -13.97 -15.36
C THR A 198 2.53 -14.46 -16.80
N ASP A 199 1.39 -14.26 -17.47
CA ASP A 199 1.18 -14.65 -18.87
C ASP A 199 2.13 -13.91 -19.82
N ALA A 200 2.47 -12.65 -19.51
CA ALA A 200 3.42 -11.83 -20.26
C ALA A 200 4.90 -12.18 -19.98
N GLY A 201 5.19 -13.06 -19.01
CA GLY A 201 6.57 -13.37 -18.60
C GLY A 201 7.21 -12.28 -17.73
N GLU A 202 6.41 -11.36 -17.19
CA GLU A 202 6.82 -10.19 -16.39
C GLU A 202 6.54 -10.37 -14.89
N SER A 203 6.40 -11.61 -14.41
CA SER A 203 6.13 -11.93 -13.00
C SER A 203 7.18 -11.39 -12.02
N GLN A 204 8.39 -11.09 -12.49
CA GLN A 204 9.49 -10.51 -11.71
C GLN A 204 9.71 -9.01 -12.00
N GLY A 205 8.75 -8.36 -12.66
CA GLY A 205 8.81 -6.94 -13.02
C GLY A 205 8.32 -6.01 -11.90
N PRO A 206 8.62 -4.69 -11.98
CA PRO A 206 8.14 -3.69 -11.03
C PRO A 206 6.60 -3.61 -10.91
N GLY A 207 5.87 -3.85 -12.00
CA GLY A 207 4.41 -3.91 -12.02
C GLY A 207 3.86 -5.04 -11.16
N ALA A 208 4.39 -6.27 -11.34
CA ALA A 208 4.03 -7.43 -10.54
C ALA A 208 4.33 -7.22 -9.06
N ALA A 209 5.48 -6.65 -8.71
CA ALA A 209 5.82 -6.35 -7.33
C ALA A 209 4.89 -5.30 -6.70
N SER A 210 4.44 -4.32 -7.48
CA SER A 210 3.46 -3.32 -7.02
C SER A 210 2.08 -3.94 -6.81
N ALA A 211 1.68 -4.88 -7.66
CA ALA A 211 0.46 -5.67 -7.48
C ALA A 211 0.53 -6.54 -6.22
N GLN A 212 1.65 -7.23 -5.99
CA GLN A 212 1.86 -8.01 -4.77
C GLN A 212 1.83 -7.14 -3.50
N ASN A 213 2.50 -5.97 -3.50
CA ASN A 213 2.46 -5.06 -2.36
C ASN A 213 1.03 -4.60 -2.03
N LEU A 214 0.23 -4.26 -3.04
CA LEU A 214 -1.18 -3.89 -2.82
C LEU A 214 -2.05 -5.09 -2.42
N LEU A 215 -1.74 -6.29 -2.92
CA LEU A 215 -2.46 -7.51 -2.56
C LEU A 215 -2.20 -7.89 -1.10
N ALA A 216 -0.94 -7.76 -0.66
CA ALA A 216 -0.55 -7.93 0.72
C ALA A 216 -1.29 -6.93 1.64
N HIS A 217 -1.40 -5.66 1.21
CA HIS A 217 -2.19 -4.66 1.94
C HIS A 217 -3.68 -5.03 2.00
N ALA A 218 -4.24 -5.57 0.92
CA ALA A 218 -5.62 -6.07 0.90
C ALA A 218 -5.84 -7.21 1.91
N TYR A 219 -4.91 -8.18 1.98
CA TYR A 219 -4.96 -9.26 2.98
C TYR A 219 -4.85 -8.71 4.41
N GLN A 220 -3.96 -7.75 4.65
CA GLN A 220 -3.80 -7.10 5.94
C GLN A 220 -5.09 -6.40 6.39
N LEU A 221 -5.74 -5.63 5.52
CA LEU A 221 -7.01 -4.95 5.81
C LEU A 221 -8.16 -5.93 6.08
N GLN A 222 -8.07 -7.16 5.55
CA GLN A 222 -9.01 -8.25 5.80
C GLN A 222 -8.66 -9.10 7.03
N GLY A 223 -7.58 -8.78 7.74
CA GLY A 223 -7.12 -9.50 8.93
C GLY A 223 -6.32 -10.77 8.65
N ASP A 224 -5.96 -11.05 7.40
CA ASP A 224 -5.12 -12.20 7.02
C ASP A 224 -3.63 -11.81 7.04
N ALA A 225 -3.10 -11.66 8.26
CA ALA A 225 -1.71 -11.25 8.48
C ALA A 225 -0.70 -12.28 7.91
N GLU A 226 -1.05 -13.57 7.89
CA GLU A 226 -0.18 -14.63 7.37
C GLU A 226 0.05 -14.49 5.87
N ARG A 227 -1.03 -14.33 5.10
CA ARG A 227 -0.90 -14.10 3.65
C ARG A 227 -0.31 -12.75 3.33
N ALA A 228 -0.64 -11.72 4.11
CA ALA A 228 -0.05 -10.39 3.95
C ALA A 228 1.48 -10.44 4.09
N GLU A 229 1.99 -11.08 5.15
CA GLU A 229 3.42 -11.22 5.41
C GLU A 229 4.14 -11.96 4.27
N ALA A 230 3.61 -13.11 3.84
CA ALA A 230 4.19 -13.89 2.74
C ALA A 230 4.25 -13.07 1.45
N THR A 231 3.15 -12.39 1.09
CA THR A 231 3.03 -11.61 -0.13
C THR A 231 3.93 -10.36 -0.10
N TYR A 232 4.05 -9.68 1.05
CA TYR A 232 5.00 -8.56 1.19
C TYR A 232 6.45 -9.01 1.05
N ARG A 233 6.83 -10.20 1.55
CA ARG A 233 8.19 -10.73 1.37
C ARG A 233 8.49 -11.03 -0.09
N GLU A 234 7.53 -11.55 -0.85
CA GLU A 234 7.67 -11.72 -2.31
C GLU A 234 7.86 -10.37 -3.02
N ALA A 235 6.98 -9.40 -2.75
CA ALA A 235 7.08 -8.05 -3.33
C ALA A 235 8.43 -7.39 -3.01
N LEU A 236 8.90 -7.56 -1.77
CA LEU A 236 10.18 -7.03 -1.31
C LEU A 236 11.36 -7.67 -2.04
N ALA A 237 11.34 -8.99 -2.25
CA ALA A 237 12.38 -9.69 -2.98
C ALA A 237 12.48 -9.19 -4.43
N ILE A 238 11.34 -9.02 -5.11
CA ILE A 238 11.30 -8.49 -6.47
C ILE A 238 11.83 -7.04 -6.50
N ARG A 239 11.27 -6.14 -5.66
CA ARG A 239 11.68 -4.72 -5.62
C ARG A 239 13.16 -4.55 -5.28
N ALA A 240 13.68 -5.30 -4.31
CA ALA A 240 15.09 -5.26 -3.95
C ALA A 240 16.00 -5.71 -5.09
N SER A 241 15.58 -6.72 -5.88
CA SER A 241 16.35 -7.21 -7.03
C SER A 241 16.30 -6.26 -8.25
N GLN A 242 15.15 -5.64 -8.53
CA GLN A 242 14.93 -4.83 -9.73
C GLN A 242 15.31 -3.35 -9.53
N LEU A 243 14.98 -2.79 -8.37
CA LEU A 243 15.12 -1.36 -8.08
C LEU A 243 16.28 -1.08 -7.12
N GLY A 244 16.71 -2.09 -6.36
CA GLY A 244 17.73 -1.98 -5.32
C GLY A 244 17.14 -1.82 -3.91
N PRO A 245 17.96 -2.08 -2.88
CA PRO A 245 17.52 -2.09 -1.48
C PRO A 245 17.11 -0.72 -0.94
N ASP A 246 17.67 0.36 -1.49
CA ASP A 246 17.43 1.74 -1.05
C ASP A 246 16.35 2.46 -1.87
N HIS A 247 15.79 1.86 -2.92
CA HIS A 247 14.73 2.49 -3.70
C HIS A 247 13.48 2.74 -2.84
N LEU A 248 12.81 3.89 -3.02
CA LEU A 248 11.69 4.31 -2.16
C LEU A 248 10.56 3.26 -2.09
N ASP A 249 10.23 2.60 -3.19
CA ASP A 249 9.24 1.50 -3.23
C ASP A 249 9.69 0.26 -2.42
N THR A 250 10.99 -0.06 -2.43
CA THR A 250 11.56 -1.12 -1.59
C THR A 250 11.42 -0.74 -0.12
N LEU A 251 11.72 0.51 0.23
CA LEU A 251 11.59 1.04 1.59
C LEU A 251 10.13 1.13 2.06
N GLU A 252 9.19 1.40 1.15
CA GLU A 252 7.75 1.31 1.42
C GLU A 252 7.33 -0.11 1.76
N THR A 253 7.77 -1.09 0.96
CA THR A 253 7.47 -2.51 1.23
C THR A 253 8.03 -2.96 2.58
N LEU A 254 9.25 -2.51 2.94
CA LEU A 254 9.83 -2.76 4.27
C LEU A 254 8.96 -2.19 5.40
N ASN A 255 8.48 -0.95 5.24
CA ASN A 255 7.59 -0.34 6.22
C ASN A 255 6.29 -1.13 6.36
N ASN A 256 5.65 -1.49 5.24
CA ASN A 256 4.37 -2.20 5.27
C ASN A 256 4.51 -3.62 5.84
N LEU A 257 5.59 -4.33 5.51
CA LEU A 257 5.92 -5.61 6.14
C LEU A 257 6.13 -5.47 7.65
N GLY A 258 6.84 -4.42 8.08
CA GLY A 258 7.03 -4.11 9.50
C GLY A 258 5.70 -3.95 10.25
N GLU A 259 4.70 -3.31 9.64
CA GLU A 259 3.36 -3.15 10.25
C GLU A 259 2.65 -4.50 10.43
N VAL A 260 2.75 -5.40 9.46
CA VAL A 260 2.21 -6.76 9.58
C VAL A 260 2.92 -7.53 10.70
N LEU A 261 4.25 -7.42 10.80
CA LEU A 261 5.02 -8.07 11.85
C LEU A 261 4.68 -7.54 13.26
N VAL A 262 4.38 -6.23 13.40
CA VAL A 262 3.85 -5.68 14.65
C VAL A 262 2.51 -6.33 15.00
N ALA A 263 1.59 -6.46 14.03
CA ALA A 263 0.30 -7.11 14.25
C ALA A 263 0.43 -8.60 14.64
N ARG A 264 1.54 -9.24 14.28
CA ARG A 264 1.90 -10.61 14.68
C ARG A 264 2.76 -10.69 15.95
N HIS A 265 3.01 -9.57 16.62
CA HIS A 265 3.90 -9.46 17.78
C HIS A 265 5.35 -9.91 17.53
N GLN A 266 5.84 -9.86 16.29
CA GLN A 266 7.24 -10.09 15.91
C GLN A 266 8.03 -8.77 15.97
N LEU A 267 8.11 -8.20 17.17
CA LEU A 267 8.53 -6.80 17.38
C LEU A 267 9.99 -6.51 17.03
N ASP A 268 10.91 -7.47 17.22
CA ASP A 268 12.33 -7.28 16.92
C ASP A 268 12.59 -7.17 15.42
N GLU A 269 12.01 -8.07 14.62
CA GLU A 269 12.11 -8.01 13.15
C GLU A 269 11.43 -6.75 12.62
N ALA A 270 10.23 -6.41 13.13
CA ALA A 270 9.52 -5.19 12.74
C ALA A 270 10.37 -3.93 12.98
N GLU A 271 11.00 -3.81 14.15
CA GLU A 271 11.85 -2.68 14.48
C GLU A 271 13.08 -2.58 13.55
N GLU A 272 13.70 -3.69 13.19
CA GLU A 272 14.79 -3.72 12.21
C GLU A 272 14.33 -3.19 10.84
N LEU A 273 13.19 -3.67 10.34
CA LEU A 273 12.66 -3.25 9.04
C LEU A 273 12.30 -1.76 9.04
N PHE A 274 11.65 -1.26 10.09
CA PHE A 274 11.34 0.17 10.19
C PHE A 274 12.59 1.04 10.26
N ARG A 275 13.63 0.63 11.00
CA ARG A 275 14.89 1.39 11.06
C ARG A 275 15.60 1.42 9.71
N ARG A 276 15.67 0.28 9.01
CA ARG A 276 16.23 0.21 7.64
C ARG A 276 15.46 1.12 6.68
N ALA A 277 14.13 1.09 6.72
CA ALA A 277 13.28 1.97 5.92
C ALA A 277 13.51 3.46 6.26
N LEU A 278 13.59 3.81 7.55
CA LEU A 278 13.79 5.17 8.01
C LEU A 278 15.16 5.72 7.58
N GLU A 279 16.22 4.94 7.74
CA GLU A 279 17.57 5.31 7.33
C GLU A 279 17.67 5.53 5.81
N GLY A 280 17.11 4.60 5.01
CA GLY A 280 17.06 4.74 3.56
C GLY A 280 16.28 5.98 3.10
N ARG A 281 15.14 6.27 3.75
CA ARG A 281 14.33 7.46 3.46
C ARG A 281 15.04 8.75 3.85
N ARG A 282 15.71 8.80 5.01
CA ARG A 282 16.48 9.97 5.48
C ARG A 282 17.67 10.31 4.57
N ARG A 283 18.22 9.35 3.84
CA ARG A 283 19.27 9.61 2.83
C ARG A 283 18.76 10.32 1.57
N GLN A 284 17.47 10.20 1.26
CA GLN A 284 16.88 10.64 -0.01
C GLN A 284 15.86 11.75 0.13
N LEU A 285 15.24 11.88 1.31
CA LEU A 285 14.11 12.77 1.56
C LEU A 285 14.40 13.67 2.76
N PRO A 286 13.88 14.92 2.77
CA PRO A 286 13.94 15.77 3.94
C PRO A 286 13.33 15.10 5.17
N SER A 287 13.83 15.44 6.36
CA SER A 287 13.32 14.87 7.63
C SER A 287 11.84 15.16 7.88
N THR A 288 11.30 16.22 7.28
CA THR A 288 9.89 16.60 7.34
C THR A 288 9.04 15.92 6.27
N HIS A 289 9.58 15.05 5.41
CA HIS A 289 8.79 14.39 4.38
C HIS A 289 7.77 13.41 5.02
N PRO A 290 6.49 13.37 4.57
CA PRO A 290 5.45 12.53 5.16
C PRO A 290 5.87 11.07 5.39
N ALA A 291 6.52 10.46 4.40
CA ALA A 291 6.99 9.07 4.49
C ALA A 291 8.08 8.85 5.56
N VAL A 292 8.96 9.83 5.80
CA VAL A 292 9.97 9.75 6.88
C VAL A 292 9.28 9.81 8.24
N VAL A 293 8.36 10.77 8.39
CA VAL A 293 7.62 10.99 9.64
C VAL A 293 6.70 9.80 9.97
N LEU A 294 6.10 9.17 8.95
CA LEU A 294 5.31 7.95 9.12
C LEU A 294 6.16 6.78 9.64
N THR A 295 7.29 6.49 9.01
CA THR A 295 8.17 5.41 9.49
C THR A 295 8.74 5.69 10.86
N LEU A 296 9.09 6.95 11.15
CA LEU A 296 9.54 7.35 12.49
C LEU A 296 8.45 7.10 13.54
N ASN A 297 7.19 7.41 13.23
CA ASN A 297 6.06 7.07 14.11
C ASN A 297 5.96 5.56 14.34
N ASN A 298 6.15 4.74 13.31
CA ASN A 298 6.11 3.28 13.44
C ASN A 298 7.27 2.73 14.29
N VAL A 299 8.46 3.34 14.21
CA VAL A 299 9.57 3.06 15.14
C VAL A 299 9.16 3.38 16.59
N GLY A 300 8.49 4.51 16.83
CA GLY A 300 8.00 4.86 18.17
C GLY A 300 6.96 3.86 18.69
N VAL A 301 6.05 3.40 17.83
CA VAL A 301 5.03 2.38 18.18
C VAL A 301 5.69 1.07 18.57
N VAL A 302 6.63 0.54 17.79
CA VAL A 302 7.28 -0.74 18.14
C VAL A 302 8.14 -0.64 19.40
N GLN A 303 8.79 0.51 19.64
CA GLN A 303 9.50 0.77 20.90
C GLN A 303 8.56 0.76 22.11
N LEU A 304 7.38 1.34 21.96
CA LEU A 304 6.33 1.34 22.98
C LEU A 304 5.84 -0.08 23.28
N GLU A 305 5.52 -0.87 22.25
CA GLU A 305 5.07 -2.26 22.38
C GLU A 305 6.14 -3.17 23.04
N LYS A 306 7.42 -2.87 22.83
CA LYS A 306 8.55 -3.54 23.52
C LYS A 306 8.75 -3.07 24.97
N GLY A 307 7.99 -2.08 25.43
CA GLY A 307 8.12 -1.49 26.77
C GLY A 307 9.31 -0.55 26.94
N ASN A 308 9.99 -0.14 25.85
CA ASN A 308 11.08 0.83 25.92
C ASN A 308 10.53 2.28 25.92
N LEU A 309 9.89 2.65 27.02
CA LEU A 309 9.19 3.93 27.16
C LEU A 309 10.09 5.16 26.90
N PRO A 310 11.33 5.24 27.42
CA PRO A 310 12.18 6.41 27.18
C PRO A 310 12.54 6.60 25.70
N ALA A 311 12.78 5.51 24.96
CA ALA A 311 13.05 5.59 23.53
C ALA A 311 11.79 5.99 22.75
N ALA A 312 10.64 5.42 23.10
CA ALA A 312 9.36 5.77 22.49
C ALA A 312 8.99 7.24 22.72
N GLU A 313 9.20 7.77 23.93
CA GLU A 313 8.97 9.16 24.29
C GLU A 313 9.82 10.09 23.42
N ALA A 314 11.13 9.82 23.30
CA ALA A 314 12.03 10.60 22.47
C ALA A 314 11.58 10.60 20.99
N THR A 315 11.25 9.42 20.46
CA THR A 315 10.77 9.27 19.08
C THR A 315 9.45 10.01 18.84
N PHE A 316 8.47 9.91 19.75
CA PHE A 316 7.19 10.59 19.57
C PHE A 316 7.28 12.11 19.74
N ARG A 317 8.23 12.63 20.53
CA ARG A 317 8.53 14.07 20.53
C ARG A 317 9.06 14.53 19.17
N GLU A 318 9.99 13.79 18.56
CA GLU A 318 10.49 14.08 17.21
C GLU A 318 9.34 14.06 16.18
N VAL A 319 8.46 13.05 16.24
CA VAL A 319 7.28 12.95 15.37
C VAL A 319 6.33 14.13 15.54
N LEU A 320 6.04 14.54 16.77
CA LEU A 320 5.17 15.68 17.05
C LEU A 320 5.75 16.96 16.45
N GLU A 321 7.03 17.24 16.68
CA GLU A 321 7.68 18.42 16.09
C GLU A 321 7.68 18.38 14.56
N ALA A 322 8.00 17.23 13.96
CA ALA A 322 8.03 17.08 12.52
C ALA A 322 6.63 17.30 11.89
N ARG A 323 5.58 16.75 12.50
CA ARG A 323 4.19 16.94 12.03
C ARG A 323 3.71 18.38 12.17
N ARG A 324 4.08 19.07 13.27
CA ARG A 324 3.76 20.49 13.45
C ARG A 324 4.44 21.37 12.40
N ARG A 325 5.70 21.08 12.06
CA ARG A 325 6.42 21.80 10.99
C ARG A 325 5.85 21.52 9.60
N LEU A 326 5.45 20.27 9.35
CA LEU A 326 4.96 19.85 8.03
C LEU A 326 3.53 20.34 7.76
N TYR A 327 2.62 20.19 8.72
CA TYR A 327 1.19 20.40 8.48
C TYR A 327 0.59 21.61 9.22
N GLY A 328 1.33 22.21 10.15
CA GLY A 328 0.79 23.21 11.09
C GLY A 328 0.04 22.59 12.26
N GLU A 329 -0.29 23.42 13.25
CA GLU A 329 -0.87 22.98 14.53
C GLU A 329 -2.24 22.32 14.37
N SER A 330 -3.08 22.85 13.48
CA SER A 330 -4.48 22.43 13.32
C SER A 330 -4.66 21.16 12.50
N HIS A 331 -3.62 20.36 12.27
CA HIS A 331 -3.72 19.18 11.40
C HIS A 331 -4.09 17.89 12.16
N PRO A 332 -4.94 17.01 11.59
CA PRO A 332 -5.25 15.69 12.13
C PRO A 332 -4.07 14.85 12.64
N HIS A 333 -2.95 14.87 11.91
CA HIS A 333 -1.77 14.10 12.29
C HIS A 333 -1.07 14.66 13.53
N VAL A 334 -1.21 15.96 13.82
CA VAL A 334 -0.72 16.57 15.06
C VAL A 334 -1.55 16.11 16.25
N ALA A 335 -2.88 16.05 16.13
CA ALA A 335 -3.74 15.45 17.16
C ALA A 335 -3.33 14.00 17.49
N LEU A 336 -3.05 13.20 16.46
CA LEU A 336 -2.57 11.83 16.63
C LEU A 336 -1.20 11.77 17.34
N ALA A 337 -0.29 12.70 17.03
CA ALA A 337 1.01 12.75 17.69
C ALA A 337 0.90 13.13 19.17
N TYR A 338 0.02 14.08 19.51
CA TYR A 338 -0.31 14.39 20.90
C TYR A 338 -0.87 13.18 21.64
N ASN A 339 -1.76 12.41 21.02
CA ASN A 339 -2.30 11.19 21.62
C ASN A 339 -1.22 10.13 21.87
N ASN A 340 -0.35 9.87 20.89
CA ASN A 340 0.70 8.86 21.04
C ASN A 340 1.71 9.26 22.13
N LEU A 341 2.16 10.52 22.14
CA LEU A 341 3.05 11.02 23.18
C LEU A 341 2.37 11.02 24.56
N GLY A 342 1.11 11.43 24.65
CA GLY A 342 0.33 11.38 25.88
C GLY A 342 0.25 9.97 26.47
N GLN A 343 -0.05 8.97 25.64
CA GLN A 343 -0.07 7.57 26.08
C GLN A 343 1.29 7.09 26.63
N VAL A 344 2.40 7.42 25.97
CA VAL A 344 3.73 7.03 26.49
C VAL A 344 4.02 7.72 27.82
N LEU A 345 3.74 9.02 27.94
CA LEU A 345 3.92 9.77 29.18
C LEU A 345 3.06 9.20 30.32
N SER A 346 1.83 8.77 30.01
CA SER A 346 0.95 8.11 30.98
C SER A 346 1.59 6.84 31.54
N LEU A 347 2.14 5.98 30.68
CA LEU A 347 2.80 4.74 31.08
C LEU A 347 4.10 4.97 31.87
N GLU A 348 4.76 6.10 31.68
CA GLU A 348 5.91 6.54 32.49
C GLU A 348 5.50 7.18 33.84
N GLY A 349 4.20 7.32 34.11
CA GLY A 349 3.68 7.98 35.30
C GLY A 349 3.68 9.50 35.25
N LYS A 350 3.97 10.11 34.08
CA LYS A 350 3.96 11.57 33.86
C LYS A 350 2.53 12.06 33.55
N HIS A 351 1.62 11.76 34.46
CA HIS A 351 0.17 11.91 34.31
C HIS A 351 -0.29 13.33 33.97
N GLU A 352 0.28 14.36 34.63
CA GLU A 352 -0.11 15.74 34.37
C GLU A 352 0.26 16.21 32.95
N GLU A 353 1.44 15.82 32.45
CA GLU A 353 1.88 16.14 31.09
C GLU A 353 1.03 15.37 30.06
N SER A 354 0.80 14.08 30.30
CA SER A 354 -0.09 13.23 29.50
C SER A 354 -1.47 13.86 29.35
N GLY A 355 -2.13 14.21 30.46
CA GLY A 355 -3.46 14.83 30.45
C GLY A 355 -3.53 16.09 29.59
N LYS A 356 -2.54 16.99 29.71
CA LYS A 356 -2.47 18.22 28.90
C LYS A 356 -2.35 17.94 27.41
N LEU A 357 -1.58 16.92 27.01
CA LEU A 357 -1.46 16.55 25.60
C LEU A 357 -2.73 15.88 25.07
N LEU A 358 -3.37 15.01 25.85
CA LEU A 358 -4.62 14.36 25.49
C LEU A 358 -5.77 15.37 25.36
N GLU A 359 -5.84 16.37 26.24
CA GLU A 359 -6.79 17.48 26.13
C GLU A 359 -6.59 18.30 24.85
N LYS A 360 -5.33 18.60 24.48
CA LYS A 360 -5.01 19.27 23.21
C LYS A 360 -5.43 18.43 22.01
N ALA A 361 -5.14 17.14 22.03
CA ALA A 361 -5.54 16.21 20.96
C ALA A 361 -7.07 16.16 20.80
N LEU A 362 -7.80 16.09 21.92
CA LEU A 362 -9.26 16.07 21.96
C LEU A 362 -9.85 17.37 21.44
N ALA A 363 -9.38 18.52 21.92
CA ALA A 363 -9.84 19.84 21.46
C ALA A 363 -9.65 20.00 19.95
N LEU A 364 -8.47 19.64 19.44
CA LEU A 364 -8.18 19.71 18.01
C LEU A 364 -9.06 18.76 17.19
N SER A 365 -9.30 17.53 17.67
CA SER A 365 -10.15 16.58 16.95
C SER A 365 -11.63 16.96 16.97
N LEU A 366 -12.10 17.60 18.06
CA LEU A 366 -13.45 18.17 18.12
C LEU A 366 -13.63 19.30 17.12
N GLU A 367 -12.64 20.19 16.99
CA GLU A 367 -12.66 21.28 16.01
C GLU A 367 -12.69 20.74 14.56
N LEU A 368 -11.88 19.72 14.28
CA LEU A 368 -11.72 19.20 12.92
C LEU A 368 -12.88 18.31 12.45
N TYR A 369 -13.45 17.52 13.36
CA TYR A 369 -14.37 16.45 13.00
C TYR A 369 -15.75 16.53 13.65
N GLY A 370 -15.90 17.38 14.68
CA GLY A 370 -17.09 17.40 15.52
C GLY A 370 -17.21 16.19 16.44
N GLU A 371 -18.24 16.19 17.28
CA GLU A 371 -18.39 15.22 18.38
C GLU A 371 -18.67 13.78 17.96
N GLY A 372 -19.18 13.55 16.75
CA GLY A 372 -19.63 12.23 16.29
C GLY A 372 -18.51 11.35 15.72
N HIS A 373 -17.32 11.91 15.52
CA HIS A 373 -16.26 11.21 14.80
C HIS A 373 -15.57 10.14 15.66
N PRO A 374 -15.27 8.94 15.13
CA PRO A 374 -14.63 7.85 15.89
C PRO A 374 -13.34 8.25 16.61
N ARG A 375 -12.53 9.12 16.00
CA ARG A 375 -11.29 9.65 16.60
C ARG A 375 -11.52 10.43 17.90
N VAL A 376 -12.66 11.12 18.03
CA VAL A 376 -13.03 11.81 19.28
C VAL A 376 -13.32 10.76 20.37
N ALA A 377 -13.98 9.66 20.01
CA ALA A 377 -14.24 8.57 20.95
C ALA A 377 -12.94 7.90 21.45
N ASP A 378 -11.94 7.74 20.58
CA ASP A 378 -10.62 7.21 20.96
C ASP A 378 -9.87 8.15 21.92
N LEU A 379 -9.96 9.47 21.70
CA LEU A 379 -9.33 10.45 22.58
C LEU A 379 -10.04 10.58 23.93
N LEU A 380 -11.37 10.48 23.94
CA LEU A 380 -12.15 10.38 25.17
C LEU A 380 -11.78 9.12 25.96
N TYR A 381 -11.53 8.00 25.27
CA TYR A 381 -11.04 6.78 25.89
C TYR A 381 -9.67 7.00 26.56
N SER A 382 -8.67 7.48 25.81
CA SER A 382 -7.33 7.75 26.33
C SER A 382 -7.34 8.73 27.51
N LEU A 383 -8.10 9.81 27.40
CA LEU A 383 -8.22 10.80 28.48
C LEU A 383 -8.97 10.24 29.69
N GLY A 384 -9.96 9.38 29.49
CA GLY A 384 -10.66 8.67 30.56
C GLY A 384 -9.72 7.77 31.36
N LEU A 385 -8.86 6.99 30.67
CA LEU A 385 -7.83 6.19 31.33
C LEU A 385 -6.87 7.06 32.15
N GLU A 386 -6.38 8.15 31.56
CA GLU A 386 -5.45 9.07 32.21
C GLU A 386 -6.07 9.73 33.47
N LEU A 387 -7.32 10.17 33.39
CA LEU A 387 -8.05 10.70 34.56
C LEU A 387 -8.23 9.63 35.65
N GLY A 388 -8.41 8.37 35.24
CA GLY A 388 -8.42 7.22 36.14
C GLY A 388 -7.11 7.13 36.91
N GLU A 389 -5.96 7.14 36.23
CA GLU A 389 -4.64 7.08 36.87
C GLU A 389 -4.38 8.26 37.82
N GLN A 390 -4.92 9.44 37.52
CA GLN A 390 -4.89 10.61 38.43
C GLN A 390 -5.82 10.48 39.65
N GLY A 391 -6.59 9.40 39.76
CA GLY A 391 -7.56 9.18 40.83
C GLY A 391 -8.86 9.98 40.67
N ARG A 392 -9.06 10.66 39.54
CA ARG A 392 -10.27 11.44 39.24
C ARG A 392 -11.38 10.56 38.69
N LEU A 393 -11.78 9.56 39.48
CA LEU A 393 -12.65 8.46 39.02
C LEU A 393 -14.00 8.92 38.42
N PRO A 394 -14.73 9.91 38.97
CA PRO A 394 -15.98 10.37 38.35
C PRO A 394 -15.79 11.05 36.98
N ASP A 395 -14.70 11.81 36.83
CA ASP A 395 -14.36 12.44 35.55
C ASP A 395 -13.98 11.37 34.52
N ALA A 396 -13.18 10.38 34.93
CA ALA A 396 -12.79 9.23 34.12
C ALA A 396 -14.01 8.45 33.62
N GLU A 397 -14.96 8.15 34.51
CA GLU A 397 -16.20 7.43 34.20
C GLU A 397 -16.99 8.18 33.12
N THR A 398 -17.12 9.51 33.28
CA THR A 398 -17.81 10.35 32.31
C THR A 398 -17.17 10.27 30.92
N ARG A 399 -15.83 10.33 30.82
CA ARG A 399 -15.14 10.27 29.52
C ARG A 399 -15.20 8.87 28.89
N LEU A 400 -15.01 7.82 29.69
CA LEU A 400 -15.09 6.44 29.21
C LEU A 400 -16.51 6.06 28.76
N ALA A 401 -17.54 6.48 29.50
CA ALA A 401 -18.93 6.27 29.12
C ALA A 401 -19.28 7.00 27.81
N SER A 402 -18.82 8.25 27.65
CA SER A 402 -19.00 9.00 26.41
C SER A 402 -18.27 8.35 25.22
N SER A 403 -17.06 7.83 25.45
CA SER A 403 -16.33 7.05 24.44
C SER A 403 -17.09 5.79 24.03
N LEU A 404 -17.61 5.02 25.00
CA LEU A 404 -18.38 3.81 24.76
C LEU A 404 -19.62 4.09 23.93
N GLU A 405 -20.40 5.11 24.28
CA GLU A 405 -21.60 5.53 23.55
C GLU A 405 -21.26 5.87 22.10
N LYS A 406 -20.22 6.68 21.88
CA LYS A 406 -19.80 7.09 20.54
C LYS A 406 -19.26 5.92 19.70
N ARG A 407 -18.51 5.00 20.31
CA ARG A 407 -18.05 3.78 19.63
C ARG A 407 -19.21 2.86 19.25
N ARG A 408 -20.22 2.71 20.12
CA ARG A 408 -21.45 1.97 19.79
C ARG A 408 -22.20 2.59 18.62
N ALA A 409 -22.38 3.91 18.65
CA ALA A 409 -23.09 4.63 17.60
C ALA A 409 -22.37 4.59 16.24
N SER A 410 -21.03 4.66 16.23
CA SER A 410 -20.25 4.75 14.98
C SER A 410 -19.78 3.41 14.42
N LEU A 411 -19.46 2.43 15.27
CA LEU A 411 -18.85 1.14 14.88
C LEU A 411 -19.81 -0.04 15.07
N GLY A 412 -20.90 0.15 15.81
CA GLY A 412 -21.84 -0.91 16.18
C GLY A 412 -21.45 -1.65 17.47
N GLU A 413 -22.43 -2.31 18.09
CA GLU A 413 -22.30 -2.97 19.41
C GLU A 413 -21.26 -4.10 19.45
N GLN A 414 -21.03 -4.79 18.33
CA GLN A 414 -20.13 -5.95 18.27
C GLN A 414 -18.69 -5.60 17.91
N HIS A 415 -18.35 -4.30 17.83
CA HIS A 415 -17.01 -3.90 17.44
C HIS A 415 -16.00 -4.10 18.58
N PRO A 416 -14.77 -4.61 18.32
CA PRO A 416 -13.75 -4.80 19.36
C PRO A 416 -13.42 -3.55 20.19
N SER A 417 -13.51 -2.34 19.63
CA SER A 417 -13.31 -1.10 20.38
C SER A 417 -14.39 -0.83 21.44
N VAL A 418 -15.62 -1.33 21.25
CA VAL A 418 -16.68 -1.29 22.28
C VAL A 418 -16.28 -2.18 23.44
N ALA A 419 -15.80 -3.39 23.16
CA ALA A 419 -15.28 -4.31 24.17
C ALA A 419 -14.09 -3.72 24.95
N GLN A 420 -13.22 -2.96 24.28
CA GLN A 420 -12.10 -2.26 24.92
C GLN A 420 -12.58 -1.17 25.89
N SER A 421 -13.60 -0.37 25.51
CA SER A 421 -14.19 0.63 26.41
C SER A 421 -14.85 -0.02 27.62
N LEU A 422 -15.51 -1.17 27.45
CA LEU A 422 -16.11 -1.93 28.55
C LEU A 422 -15.06 -2.47 29.54
N VAL A 423 -13.89 -2.93 29.07
CA VAL A 423 -12.79 -3.35 29.96
C VAL A 423 -12.28 -2.18 30.80
N ALA A 424 -12.15 -1.00 30.19
CA ALA A 424 -11.69 0.19 30.91
C ALA A 424 -12.71 0.67 31.96
N LEU A 425 -14.01 0.65 31.63
CA LEU A 425 -15.06 0.94 32.60
C LEU A 425 -15.09 -0.10 33.73
N ALA A 426 -14.92 -1.39 33.40
CA ALA A 426 -14.94 -2.44 34.39
C ALA A 426 -13.79 -2.31 35.40
N ASP A 427 -12.58 -1.98 34.93
CA ASP A 427 -11.44 -1.68 35.81
C ASP A 427 -11.72 -0.45 36.69
N LEU A 428 -12.27 0.62 36.11
CA LEU A 428 -12.63 1.84 36.83
C LEU A 428 -13.70 1.57 37.90
N HIS A 429 -14.78 0.87 37.56
CA HIS A 429 -15.86 0.50 38.47
C HIS A 429 -15.37 -0.42 39.58
N GLN A 430 -14.44 -1.34 39.30
CA GLN A 430 -13.77 -2.12 40.32
C GLN A 430 -13.05 -1.19 41.32
N ARG A 431 -12.30 -0.19 40.84
CA ARG A 431 -11.60 0.80 41.70
C ARG A 431 -12.58 1.65 42.51
N MET A 432 -13.80 1.86 42.01
CA MET A 432 -14.90 2.53 42.72
C MET A 432 -15.67 1.60 43.69
N GLY A 433 -15.31 0.33 43.78
CA GLY A 433 -16.00 -0.68 44.62
C GLY A 433 -17.27 -1.26 44.00
N ARG A 434 -17.64 -0.86 42.78
CA ARG A 434 -18.82 -1.32 42.02
C ARG A 434 -18.54 -2.65 41.31
N THR A 435 -18.23 -3.67 42.10
CA THR A 435 -17.75 -4.98 41.60
C THR A 435 -18.77 -5.72 40.74
N GLY A 436 -20.07 -5.51 40.99
CA GLY A 436 -21.15 -6.11 40.18
C GLY A 436 -21.16 -5.58 38.74
N GLU A 437 -21.14 -4.25 38.59
CA GLU A 437 -21.07 -3.57 37.29
C GLU A 437 -19.80 -3.99 36.53
N ALA A 438 -18.65 -3.98 37.21
CA ALA A 438 -17.38 -4.42 36.63
C ALA A 438 -17.42 -5.86 36.09
N LEU A 439 -18.08 -6.78 36.79
CA LEU A 439 -18.23 -8.16 36.32
C LEU A 439 -19.09 -8.24 35.05
N ASP A 440 -20.20 -7.51 35.00
CA ASP A 440 -21.11 -7.54 33.87
C ASP A 440 -20.49 -6.91 32.62
N GLU A 441 -19.79 -5.78 32.78
CA GLU A 441 -19.05 -5.12 31.71
C GLU A 441 -17.91 -5.99 31.18
N ALA A 442 -17.13 -6.63 32.06
CA ALA A 442 -16.06 -7.54 31.65
C ALA A 442 -16.59 -8.79 30.92
N ARG A 443 -17.77 -9.31 31.32
CA ARG A 443 -18.46 -10.41 30.59
C ARG A 443 -18.94 -9.94 29.23
N GLN A 444 -19.55 -8.76 29.16
CA GLN A 444 -20.02 -8.20 27.89
C GLN A 444 -18.85 -7.98 26.92
N SER A 445 -17.73 -7.45 27.41
CA SER A 445 -16.51 -7.30 26.62
C SER A 445 -16.02 -8.65 26.06
N LEU A 446 -15.89 -9.67 26.91
CA LEU A 446 -15.47 -11.00 26.46
C LEU A 446 -16.43 -11.59 25.42
N ALA A 447 -17.75 -11.44 25.62
CA ALA A 447 -18.75 -11.94 24.68
C ALA A 447 -18.65 -11.26 23.30
N ILE A 448 -18.41 -9.94 23.26
CA ILE A 448 -18.18 -9.21 22.01
C ILE A 448 -16.92 -9.74 21.30
N LEU A 449 -15.81 -9.90 22.03
CA LEU A 449 -14.56 -10.39 21.44
C LEU A 449 -14.66 -11.85 20.99
N ASP A 450 -15.39 -12.70 21.70
CA ASP A 450 -15.64 -14.10 21.33
C ASP A 450 -16.45 -14.22 20.04
N ALA A 451 -17.38 -13.29 19.81
CA ALA A 451 -18.15 -13.23 18.57
C ALA A 451 -17.35 -12.63 17.41
N ALA A 452 -16.50 -11.63 17.69
CA ALA A 452 -15.80 -10.87 16.66
C ALA A 452 -14.45 -11.47 16.24
N LEU A 453 -13.75 -12.21 17.11
CA LEU A 453 -12.34 -12.54 16.94
C LEU A 453 -12.06 -14.06 17.02
N PRO A 454 -11.01 -14.56 16.35
CA PRO A 454 -10.55 -15.93 16.51
C PRO A 454 -10.18 -16.26 17.96
N ARG A 455 -10.28 -17.54 18.32
CA ARG A 455 -9.98 -17.98 19.69
C ARG A 455 -8.57 -17.64 20.17
N GLY A 456 -7.58 -17.59 19.26
CA GLY A 456 -6.20 -17.26 19.58
C GLY A 456 -5.88 -15.76 19.66
N ASP A 457 -6.85 -14.86 19.45
CA ASP A 457 -6.57 -13.42 19.41
C ASP A 457 -6.16 -12.87 20.79
N TYR A 458 -5.00 -12.21 20.83
CA TYR A 458 -4.40 -11.65 22.03
C TYR A 458 -5.33 -10.68 22.79
N ARG A 459 -6.21 -9.95 22.08
CA ARG A 459 -7.12 -8.96 22.69
C ARG A 459 -8.12 -9.57 23.67
N ARG A 460 -8.41 -10.87 23.53
CA ARG A 460 -9.26 -11.61 24.48
C ARG A 460 -8.63 -11.74 25.87
N SER A 461 -7.30 -11.61 25.99
CA SER A 461 -6.60 -11.81 27.27
C SER A 461 -6.99 -10.79 28.35
N SER A 462 -7.23 -9.53 27.99
CA SER A 462 -7.54 -8.47 28.95
C SER A 462 -8.85 -8.67 29.73
N PRO A 463 -10.03 -8.88 29.08
CA PRO A 463 -11.26 -9.15 29.81
C PRO A 463 -11.21 -10.47 30.59
N LEU A 464 -10.50 -11.51 30.09
CA LEU A 464 -10.30 -12.76 30.82
C LEU A 464 -9.56 -12.55 32.14
N ILE A 465 -8.49 -11.75 32.14
CA ILE A 465 -7.73 -11.42 33.36
C ILE A 465 -8.59 -10.64 34.33
N LEU A 466 -9.34 -9.65 33.83
CA LEU A 466 -10.19 -8.82 34.67
C LEU A 466 -11.29 -9.66 35.33
N LEU A 467 -11.99 -10.50 34.57
CA LEU A 467 -12.97 -11.46 35.10
C LEU A 467 -12.35 -12.39 36.15
N GLY A 468 -11.20 -12.98 35.84
CA GLY A 468 -10.47 -13.83 36.75
C GLY A 468 -10.14 -13.13 38.07
N ARG A 469 -9.61 -11.90 38.01
CA ARG A 469 -9.27 -11.09 39.19
C ARG A 469 -10.52 -10.71 40.00
N LEU A 470 -11.60 -10.31 39.35
CA LEU A 470 -12.88 -9.95 39.98
C LEU A 470 -13.53 -11.15 40.68
N LEU A 471 -13.48 -12.34 40.06
CA LEU A 471 -13.99 -13.57 40.68
C LEU A 471 -13.10 -14.03 41.83
N ALA A 472 -11.78 -13.93 41.67
CA ALA A 472 -10.81 -14.26 42.71
C ALA A 472 -10.98 -13.39 43.96
N SER A 473 -11.21 -12.08 43.78
CA SER A 473 -11.43 -11.15 44.91
C SER A 473 -12.72 -11.44 45.68
N GLN A 474 -13.69 -12.13 45.06
CA GLN A 474 -14.91 -12.64 45.70
C GLN A 474 -14.73 -14.04 46.33
N GLY A 475 -13.52 -14.60 46.35
CA GLY A 475 -13.25 -15.96 46.83
C GLY A 475 -13.72 -17.07 45.89
N ARG A 476 -14.12 -16.74 44.66
CA ARG A 476 -14.64 -17.69 43.65
C ARG A 476 -13.51 -18.25 42.79
N CYS A 477 -12.43 -18.71 43.42
CA CYS A 477 -11.21 -19.17 42.72
C CYS A 477 -11.48 -20.30 41.71
N ARG A 478 -12.44 -21.20 41.98
CA ARG A 478 -12.82 -22.27 41.04
C ARG A 478 -13.38 -21.73 39.72
N GLU A 479 -14.09 -20.61 39.76
CA GLU A 479 -14.65 -19.96 38.57
C GLU A 479 -13.61 -19.04 37.91
N ALA A 480 -12.70 -18.46 38.70
CA ALA A 480 -11.64 -17.59 38.20
C ALA A 480 -10.58 -18.34 37.37
N LEU A 481 -10.18 -19.55 37.81
CA LEU A 481 -9.05 -20.29 37.23
C LEU A 481 -9.18 -20.53 35.71
N PRO A 482 -10.31 -21.00 35.17
CA PRO A 482 -10.43 -21.20 33.71
C PRO A 482 -10.17 -19.93 32.89
N TYR A 483 -10.63 -18.77 33.36
CA TYR A 483 -10.39 -17.49 32.68
C TYR A 483 -8.91 -17.10 32.74
N LEU A 484 -8.27 -17.27 33.91
CA LEU A 484 -6.87 -16.93 34.12
C LEU A 484 -5.92 -17.87 33.37
N ASP A 485 -6.24 -19.17 33.30
CA ASP A 485 -5.49 -20.15 32.52
C ASP A 485 -5.52 -19.81 31.04
N GLN A 486 -6.71 -19.53 30.50
CA GLN A 486 -6.86 -19.12 29.11
C GLN A 486 -6.13 -17.80 28.82
N ALA A 487 -6.18 -16.83 29.73
CA ALA A 487 -5.44 -15.58 29.56
C ALA A 487 -3.92 -15.77 29.56
N VAL A 488 -3.40 -16.65 30.43
CA VAL A 488 -1.97 -16.99 30.47
C VAL A 488 -1.55 -17.70 29.19
N GLU A 489 -2.35 -18.64 28.69
CA GLU A 489 -2.09 -19.33 27.43
C GLU A 489 -1.99 -18.33 26.27
N LEU A 490 -2.97 -17.42 26.15
CA LEU A 490 -2.94 -16.36 25.14
C LEU A 490 -1.74 -15.44 25.32
N ARG A 491 -1.39 -15.01 26.54
CA ARG A 491 -0.23 -14.12 26.73
C ARG A 491 1.10 -14.82 26.42
N ARG A 492 1.23 -16.10 26.75
CA ARG A 492 2.44 -16.90 26.44
C ARG A 492 2.69 -17.09 24.95
N SER A 493 1.65 -17.10 24.11
CA SER A 493 1.85 -17.26 22.67
C SER A 493 2.40 -16.01 21.98
N PHE A 494 2.34 -14.83 22.62
CA PHE A 494 2.75 -13.56 22.01
C PHE A 494 3.85 -12.82 22.78
N LEU A 495 4.04 -13.12 24.06
CA LEU A 495 4.95 -12.39 24.94
C LEU A 495 6.05 -13.31 25.46
N PRO A 496 7.29 -12.81 25.61
CA PRO A 496 8.36 -13.58 26.26
C PRO A 496 8.02 -13.84 27.73
N GLU A 497 8.59 -14.92 28.31
CA GLU A 497 8.29 -15.37 29.69
C GLU A 497 8.58 -14.30 30.77
N ASP A 498 9.46 -13.36 30.49
CA ASP A 498 9.82 -12.26 31.38
C ASP A 498 8.96 -11.01 31.21
N HIS A 499 8.02 -10.98 30.26
CA HIS A 499 7.19 -9.83 29.98
C HIS A 499 6.29 -9.46 31.17
N PRO A 500 6.22 -8.18 31.60
CA PRO A 500 5.42 -7.75 32.74
C PRO A 500 3.94 -8.17 32.66
N ALA A 501 3.32 -8.01 31.49
CA ALA A 501 1.93 -8.40 31.29
C ALA A 501 1.70 -9.92 31.49
N LEU A 502 2.65 -10.79 31.10
CA LEU A 502 2.51 -12.22 31.35
C LEU A 502 2.66 -12.54 32.85
N ARG A 503 3.64 -11.92 33.52
CA ARG A 503 3.83 -12.06 34.97
C ARG A 503 2.59 -11.66 35.77
N ASP A 504 1.93 -10.59 35.34
CA ASP A 504 0.70 -10.10 35.96
C ASP A 504 -0.47 -11.09 35.86
N ALA A 505 -0.57 -11.82 34.74
CA ALA A 505 -1.57 -12.86 34.54
C ALA A 505 -1.24 -14.11 35.36
N LEU A 506 0.04 -14.52 35.37
CA LEU A 506 0.54 -15.63 36.18
C LEU A 506 0.31 -15.38 37.67
N THR A 507 0.63 -14.18 38.15
CA THR A 507 0.42 -13.76 39.54
C THR A 507 -1.04 -13.84 39.94
N ALA A 508 -1.95 -13.40 39.06
CA ALA A 508 -3.39 -13.49 39.31
C ALA A 508 -3.86 -14.96 39.39
N ARG A 509 -3.37 -15.83 38.50
CA ARG A 509 -3.67 -17.27 38.51
C ARG A 509 -3.13 -17.97 39.76
N ASP A 510 -1.91 -17.66 40.16
CA ASP A 510 -1.23 -18.34 41.27
C ASP A 510 -1.91 -18.05 42.63
N ARG A 511 -2.53 -16.87 42.79
CA ARG A 511 -3.37 -16.55 43.95
C ARG A 511 -4.59 -17.47 44.10
N CYS A 512 -5.08 -18.05 43.00
CA CYS A 512 -6.21 -18.97 43.00
C CYS A 512 -5.81 -20.45 43.02
N SER A 513 -4.53 -20.76 42.83
CA SER A 513 -4.04 -22.14 42.71
C SER A 513 -3.85 -22.80 44.08
N PRO A 514 -4.11 -24.13 44.22
CA PRO A 514 -3.94 -24.82 45.49
C PRO A 514 -2.45 -24.87 45.87
N GLY A 515 -2.02 -23.93 46.72
CA GLY A 515 -0.63 -23.75 47.15
C GLY A 515 -0.15 -22.29 47.22
N GLY A 516 -0.91 -21.33 46.66
CA GLY A 516 -0.62 -19.90 46.79
C GLY A 516 -0.79 -19.40 48.22
N ARG A 517 0.26 -18.82 48.82
CA ARG A 517 0.15 -18.15 50.13
C ARG A 517 -0.54 -16.80 49.94
N ASN A 518 -1.59 -16.55 50.71
CA ASN A 518 -2.22 -15.23 50.87
C ASN A 518 -1.22 -14.21 51.43
#